data_AF-A0A7X7XEU5-F1
#
_entry.id   AF-A0A7X7XEU5-F1
#
_cell.length_a   1.000
_cell.length_b   1.000
_cell.length_c   1.000
_cell.angle_alpha   90.00
_cell.angle_beta   90.00
_cell.angle_gamma   90.00
#
_symmetry.space_group_name_H-M   'P 1'
#
loop_
_entity.id
_entity.type
_entity.pdbx_description
1 polymer ?
#
loop_
_entity_poly.entity_id
_entity_poly.type
_entity_poly.pdbx_seq_one_letter_code
_entity_poly.pdbx_strand_id
1 'polypeptide(L)'
;MNMRVRLLISLAAVLMLAAWAAPTDPSDVKSDVPALFAFHDVIYPLWHTAWPNKDLALMKELSPQIRAHLAELEKAKLPGILRDKQVKWDAGVQAMAAAVAKYEQAVAGGELQPCLDAAEELHARYEGLVRMVRPVMKELDAYHQVLYQVYHYQWPAKDLAALRASGTELAKACEVLQTAVVPKRFEAKTEALKEAFAALGAATAELNRALAGEDWKVIDTALETTHTRYQDVEKVFEN
;
A
#
# COMPACT_ATOMS: atom_id res chain seq x y z
N MET A 1 31.15 51.01 33.24
CA MET A 1 31.35 49.81 32.40
C MET A 1 29.96 49.25 32.12
N ASN A 2 29.33 49.76 31.06
CA ASN A 2 27.86 49.95 31.00
C ASN A 2 27.21 49.02 29.96
N MET A 3 26.52 48.00 30.45
CA MET A 3 25.11 47.64 30.19
C MET A 3 24.53 47.76 28.76
N ARG A 4 25.32 47.74 27.69
CA ARG A 4 24.87 47.81 26.29
C ARG A 4 25.19 46.59 25.43
N VAL A 5 25.81 45.56 26.00
CA VAL A 5 26.24 44.34 25.26
C VAL A 5 25.39 43.11 25.60
N ARG A 6 24.39 43.22 26.49
CA ARG A 6 23.54 42.09 26.92
C ARG A 6 22.15 42.04 26.28
N LEU A 7 21.90 42.78 25.20
CA LEU A 7 20.57 42.87 24.58
C LEU A 7 20.54 42.51 23.08
N LEU A 8 21.50 41.71 22.60
CA LEU A 8 21.59 41.30 21.19
C LEU A 8 21.84 39.79 20.99
N ILE A 9 21.55 38.95 21.99
CA ILE A 9 21.62 37.47 21.87
C ILE A 9 20.37 36.82 22.48
N SER A 10 19.19 37.37 22.20
CA SER A 10 17.92 36.77 22.67
C SER A 10 16.81 36.80 21.62
N LEU A 11 17.12 37.14 20.37
CA LEU A 11 16.14 37.25 19.28
C LEU A 11 16.58 36.47 18.03
N ALA A 12 17.21 35.31 18.20
CA ALA A 12 17.62 34.44 17.09
C ALA A 12 17.30 32.94 17.32
N ALA A 13 16.55 32.60 18.38
CA ALA A 13 16.31 31.21 18.79
C ALA A 13 14.81 30.84 18.89
N VAL A 14 13.92 31.55 18.19
CA VAL A 14 12.47 31.24 18.16
C VAL A 14 11.96 30.86 16.75
N LEU A 15 12.84 30.79 15.75
CA LEU A 15 12.44 30.62 14.34
C LEU A 15 12.76 29.23 13.73
N MET A 16 12.94 28.18 14.54
CA MET A 16 13.17 26.81 14.04
C MET A 16 12.44 25.71 14.79
N LEU A 17 11.15 25.89 15.10
CA LEU A 17 10.25 24.79 15.47
C LEU A 17 8.84 25.02 14.92
N ALA A 18 8.73 25.49 13.67
CA ALA A 18 7.63 25.04 12.84
C ALA A 18 8.08 23.70 12.26
N ALA A 19 7.84 22.61 13.00
CA ALA A 19 7.77 21.31 12.38
C ALA A 19 6.67 21.44 11.32
N TRP A 20 7.10 21.64 10.07
CA TRP A 20 6.21 21.55 8.93
C TRP A 20 5.58 20.15 9.04
N ALA A 21 4.32 20.09 9.46
CA ALA A 21 3.48 18.97 9.13
C ALA A 21 3.46 18.97 7.61
N ALA A 22 4.35 18.17 7.00
CA ALA A 22 4.39 18.03 5.56
C ALA A 22 2.96 17.68 5.14
N PRO A 23 2.37 18.45 4.21
CA PRO A 23 1.02 18.14 3.75
C PRO A 23 1.01 16.68 3.29
N THR A 24 -0.06 15.96 3.65
CA THR A 24 -0.30 14.61 3.17
C THR A 24 -0.18 14.59 1.65
N ASP A 25 0.80 13.88 1.11
CA ASP A 25 0.85 13.65 -0.33
C ASP A 25 -0.39 12.82 -0.69
N PRO A 26 -1.29 13.30 -1.57
CA PRO A 26 -2.48 12.54 -1.93
C PRO A 26 -2.18 11.18 -2.57
N SER A 27 -0.96 10.95 -3.04
CA SER A 27 -0.49 9.64 -3.51
C SER A 27 -0.12 8.68 -2.38
N ASP A 28 0.23 9.16 -1.19
CA ASP A 28 0.62 8.33 -0.07
C ASP A 28 -0.52 7.47 0.48
N VAL A 29 -1.78 7.87 0.23
CA VAL A 29 -2.98 7.20 0.73
C VAL A 29 -3.58 6.23 -0.28
N LYS A 30 -2.99 6.05 -1.46
CA LYS A 30 -3.49 5.13 -2.50
C LYS A 30 -2.55 3.95 -2.66
N SER A 31 -3.12 2.75 -2.70
CA SER A 31 -2.37 1.49 -2.89
C SER A 31 -1.92 1.24 -4.34
N ASP A 32 -1.68 2.30 -5.11
CA ASP A 32 -1.36 2.23 -6.54
C ASP A 32 0.15 2.33 -6.79
N VAL A 33 0.66 1.45 -7.66
CA VAL A 33 2.04 1.51 -8.17
C VAL A 33 2.00 1.64 -9.70
N PRO A 34 2.00 2.87 -10.25
CA PRO A 34 1.81 3.09 -11.69
C PRO A 34 2.78 2.32 -12.59
N ALA A 35 4.05 2.22 -12.18
CA ALA A 35 5.07 1.49 -12.94
C ALA A 35 4.74 -0.02 -13.08
N LEU A 36 4.10 -0.63 -12.08
CA LEU A 36 3.66 -2.02 -12.14
C LEU A 36 2.55 -2.19 -13.19
N PHE A 37 1.60 -1.27 -13.24
CA PHE A 37 0.53 -1.33 -14.24
C PHE A 37 1.03 -1.00 -15.64
N ALA A 38 1.97 -0.07 -15.79
CA ALA A 38 2.63 0.17 -17.08
C ALA A 38 3.43 -1.06 -17.54
N PHE A 39 4.07 -1.80 -16.62
CA PHE A 39 4.73 -3.06 -16.96
C PHE A 39 3.73 -4.09 -17.51
N HIS A 40 2.49 -4.10 -17.02
CA HIS A 40 1.41 -4.95 -17.54
C HIS A 40 1.15 -4.71 -19.02
N ASP A 41 1.13 -3.46 -19.47
CA ASP A 41 0.79 -3.10 -20.86
C ASP A 41 1.70 -3.79 -21.88
N VAL A 42 2.95 -4.08 -21.51
CA VAL A 42 3.91 -4.79 -22.36
C VAL A 42 3.84 -6.31 -22.20
N ILE A 43 3.60 -6.82 -20.99
CA ILE A 43 3.49 -8.27 -20.76
C ILE A 43 2.11 -8.81 -21.15
N TYR A 44 1.10 -7.94 -21.30
CA TYR A 44 -0.24 -8.30 -21.73
C TYR A 44 -0.23 -8.95 -23.13
N PRO A 45 0.36 -8.34 -24.18
CA PRO A 45 0.48 -9.01 -25.48
C PRO A 45 1.39 -10.25 -25.41
N LEU A 46 2.40 -10.30 -24.53
CA LEU A 46 3.19 -11.52 -24.31
C LEU A 46 2.29 -12.67 -23.83
N TRP A 47 1.50 -12.43 -22.78
CA TRP A 47 0.70 -13.47 -22.12
C TRP A 47 -0.61 -13.80 -22.85
N HIS A 48 -1.32 -12.79 -23.33
CA HIS A 48 -2.65 -12.96 -23.93
C HIS A 48 -2.61 -13.17 -25.45
N THR A 49 -1.47 -12.97 -26.11
CA THR A 49 -1.33 -13.17 -27.56
C THR A 49 -0.17 -14.09 -27.91
N ALA A 50 1.06 -13.74 -27.55
CA ALA A 50 2.24 -14.48 -28.00
C ALA A 50 2.31 -15.89 -27.42
N TRP A 51 2.11 -16.03 -26.11
CA TRP A 51 2.15 -17.31 -25.39
C TRP A 51 1.11 -18.32 -25.88
N PRO A 52 -0.21 -18.02 -25.93
CA PRO A 52 -1.20 -18.99 -26.39
C PRO A 52 -1.07 -19.36 -27.87
N ASN A 53 -0.58 -18.42 -28.70
CA ASN A 53 -0.36 -18.66 -30.13
C ASN A 53 1.00 -19.27 -30.46
N LYS A 54 1.88 -19.45 -29.45
CA LYS A 54 3.26 -19.91 -29.63
C LYS A 54 4.05 -19.03 -30.61
N ASP A 55 3.79 -17.73 -30.58
CA ASP A 55 4.39 -16.75 -31.49
C ASP A 55 5.77 -16.32 -30.97
N LEU A 56 6.78 -17.09 -31.35
CA LEU A 56 8.17 -16.82 -31.01
C LEU A 56 8.68 -15.48 -31.57
N ALA A 57 8.14 -15.01 -32.70
CA ALA A 57 8.57 -13.74 -33.29
C ALA A 57 8.10 -12.57 -32.42
N LEU A 58 6.83 -12.58 -32.01
CA LEU A 58 6.29 -11.56 -31.11
C LEU A 58 6.95 -11.61 -29.72
N MET A 59 7.26 -12.80 -29.19
CA MET A 59 8.04 -12.93 -27.95
C MET A 59 9.39 -12.20 -28.03
N LYS A 60 10.13 -12.41 -29.13
CA LYS A 60 11.41 -11.73 -29.37
C LYS A 60 11.22 -10.22 -29.50
N GLU A 61 10.19 -9.77 -30.21
CA GLU A 61 9.87 -8.36 -30.42
C GLU A 61 9.56 -7.61 -29.11
N LEU A 62 8.86 -8.27 -28.17
CA LEU A 62 8.49 -7.65 -26.89
C LEU A 62 9.67 -7.52 -25.91
N SER A 63 10.73 -8.31 -26.07
CA SER A 63 11.84 -8.38 -25.11
C SER A 63 12.48 -7.03 -24.75
N PRO A 64 12.80 -6.12 -25.70
CA PRO A 64 13.36 -4.82 -25.37
C PRO A 64 12.39 -3.92 -24.58
N GLN A 65 11.08 -4.01 -24.87
CA GLN A 65 10.06 -3.22 -24.17
C GLN A 65 9.89 -3.70 -22.72
N ILE A 66 9.93 -5.02 -22.51
CA ILE A 66 9.89 -5.64 -21.17
C ILE A 66 11.08 -5.15 -20.34
N ARG A 67 12.29 -5.17 -20.90
CA ARG A 67 13.49 -4.64 -20.22
C ARG A 67 13.35 -3.17 -19.85
N ALA A 68 12.82 -2.34 -20.75
CA ALA A 68 12.63 -0.92 -20.50
C ALA A 68 11.65 -0.67 -19.34
N HIS A 69 10.50 -1.37 -19.30
CA HIS A 69 9.51 -1.17 -18.24
C HIS A 69 9.95 -1.78 -16.91
N LEU A 70 10.76 -2.85 -16.93
CA LEU A 70 11.39 -3.36 -15.71
C LEU A 70 12.29 -2.30 -15.07
N ALA A 71 13.07 -1.55 -15.87
CA ALA A 71 13.94 -0.51 -15.34
C ALA A 71 13.14 0.63 -14.64
N GLU A 72 11.91 0.89 -15.08
CA GLU A 72 11.01 1.83 -14.39
C GLU A 72 10.39 1.21 -13.13
N LEU A 73 10.04 -0.08 -13.17
CA LEU A 73 9.58 -0.83 -12.00
C LEU A 73 10.63 -0.90 -10.89
N GLU A 74 11.92 -1.09 -11.25
CA GLU A 74 13.05 -1.10 -10.30
C GLU A 74 13.25 0.24 -9.58
N LYS A 75 12.83 1.35 -10.20
CA LYS A 75 12.87 2.69 -9.60
C LYS A 75 11.61 3.03 -8.81
N ALA A 76 10.55 2.23 -8.95
CA ALA A 76 9.25 2.52 -8.38
C ALA A 76 9.31 2.43 -6.86
N LYS A 77 8.89 3.52 -6.20
CA LYS A 77 8.72 3.56 -4.75
C LYS A 77 7.29 3.14 -4.42
N LEU A 78 7.15 2.39 -3.34
CA LEU A 78 5.82 2.14 -2.80
C LEU A 78 5.23 3.46 -2.24
N PRO A 79 3.94 3.71 -2.45
CA PRO A 79 3.23 4.77 -1.74
C PRO A 79 3.26 4.51 -0.24
N GLY A 80 3.20 5.55 0.57
CA GLY A 80 3.36 5.44 2.02
C GLY A 80 2.39 4.45 2.70
N ILE A 81 1.17 4.26 2.17
CA ILE A 81 0.19 3.27 2.66
C ILE A 81 0.64 1.81 2.51
N LEU A 82 1.63 1.54 1.64
CA LEU A 82 2.22 0.22 1.43
C LEU A 82 3.61 0.08 2.06
N ARG A 83 4.03 1.02 2.92
CA ARG A 83 5.40 1.07 3.49
C ARG A 83 5.81 -0.21 4.23
N ASP A 84 4.85 -0.89 4.86
CA ASP A 84 5.03 -2.17 5.56
C ASP A 84 5.47 -3.29 4.61
N LYS A 85 5.14 -3.16 3.31
CA LYS A 85 5.43 -4.16 2.28
C LYS A 85 6.78 -3.95 1.60
N GLN A 86 7.52 -2.88 1.90
CA GLN A 86 8.75 -2.52 1.17
C GLN A 86 9.74 -3.67 1.05
N VAL A 87 10.02 -4.40 2.14
CA VAL A 87 10.96 -5.54 2.10
C VAL A 87 10.49 -6.65 1.18
N LYS A 88 9.19 -6.98 1.20
CA LYS A 88 8.60 -8.00 0.31
C LYS A 88 8.58 -7.51 -1.14
N TRP A 89 8.30 -6.22 -1.35
CA TRP A 89 8.28 -5.58 -2.65
C TRP A 89 9.65 -5.62 -3.31
N ASP A 90 10.70 -5.20 -2.59
CA ASP A 90 12.07 -5.20 -3.12
C ASP A 90 12.50 -6.61 -3.53
N ALA A 91 12.21 -7.62 -2.69
CA ALA A 91 12.46 -9.02 -3.04
C ALA A 91 11.65 -9.49 -4.26
N GLY A 92 10.40 -9.06 -4.38
CA GLY A 92 9.54 -9.35 -5.52
C GLY A 92 10.05 -8.72 -6.82
N VAL A 93 10.49 -7.47 -6.78
CA VAL A 93 11.08 -6.76 -7.92
C VAL A 93 12.40 -7.40 -8.35
N GLN A 94 13.25 -7.82 -7.40
CA GLN A 94 14.46 -8.60 -7.72
C GLN A 94 14.13 -9.95 -8.38
N ALA A 95 13.12 -10.66 -7.89
CA ALA A 95 12.66 -11.91 -8.50
C ALA A 95 12.08 -11.68 -9.91
N MET A 96 11.38 -10.56 -10.14
CA MET A 96 10.94 -10.14 -11.47
C MET A 96 12.13 -9.86 -12.39
N ALA A 97 13.14 -9.13 -11.92
CA ALA A 97 14.34 -8.84 -12.70
C ALA A 97 15.07 -10.12 -13.14
N ALA A 98 15.15 -11.12 -12.26
CA ALA A 98 15.69 -12.43 -12.60
C ALA A 98 14.83 -13.17 -13.65
N ALA A 99 13.50 -13.09 -13.56
CA ALA A 99 12.60 -13.69 -14.55
C ALA A 99 12.73 -13.02 -15.92
N VAL A 100 12.85 -11.69 -15.98
CA VAL A 100 13.11 -10.96 -17.24
C VAL A 100 14.46 -11.35 -17.84
N ALA A 101 15.50 -11.51 -17.02
CA ALA A 101 16.81 -11.96 -17.51
C ALA A 101 16.75 -13.38 -18.12
N LYS A 102 16.01 -14.31 -17.49
CA LYS A 102 15.76 -15.64 -18.06
C LYS A 102 14.97 -15.56 -19.37
N TYR A 103 13.95 -14.72 -19.43
CA TYR A 103 13.17 -14.49 -20.64
C TYR A 103 14.04 -13.99 -21.79
N GLU A 104 14.89 -12.99 -21.55
CA GLU A 104 15.86 -12.49 -22.54
C GLU A 104 16.81 -13.58 -23.05
N GLN A 105 17.31 -14.44 -22.15
CA GLN A 105 18.16 -15.57 -22.53
C GLN A 105 17.41 -16.58 -23.40
N ALA A 106 16.16 -16.90 -23.04
CA ALA A 106 15.34 -17.83 -23.79
C ALA A 106 15.05 -17.32 -25.22
N VAL A 107 14.64 -16.05 -25.35
CA VAL A 107 14.36 -15.46 -26.67
C VAL A 107 15.63 -15.33 -27.52
N ALA A 108 16.79 -15.09 -26.91
CA ALA A 108 18.08 -15.08 -27.61
C ALA A 108 18.48 -16.49 -28.09
N GLY A 109 18.17 -17.54 -27.32
CA GLY A 109 18.36 -18.92 -27.73
C GLY A 109 17.44 -19.35 -28.88
N GLY A 110 16.26 -18.73 -28.99
CA GLY A 110 15.36 -18.89 -30.13
C GLY A 110 14.61 -20.22 -30.18
N GLU A 111 14.64 -21.00 -29.12
CA GLU A 111 13.87 -22.23 -28.95
C GLU A 111 12.51 -21.90 -28.34
N LEU A 112 11.43 -22.48 -28.90
CA LEU A 112 10.07 -22.12 -28.53
C LEU A 112 9.73 -22.47 -27.07
N GLN A 113 10.02 -23.70 -26.63
CA GLN A 113 9.61 -24.16 -25.30
C GLN A 113 10.27 -23.35 -24.17
N PRO A 114 11.59 -23.09 -24.18
CA PRO A 114 12.21 -22.21 -23.20
C PRO A 114 11.60 -20.81 -23.14
N CYS A 115 11.16 -20.26 -24.28
CA CYS A 115 10.49 -18.96 -24.31
C CYS A 115 9.11 -19.00 -23.65
N LEU A 116 8.35 -20.06 -23.89
CA LEU A 116 7.03 -20.28 -23.27
C LEU A 116 7.16 -20.41 -21.74
N ASP A 117 8.12 -21.22 -21.28
CA ASP A 117 8.35 -21.46 -19.85
C ASP A 117 8.80 -20.16 -19.15
N ALA A 118 9.70 -19.39 -19.77
CA ALA A 118 10.18 -18.13 -19.21
C ALA A 118 9.10 -17.04 -19.19
N ALA A 119 8.22 -17.00 -20.21
CA ALA A 119 7.08 -16.08 -20.24
C ALA A 119 6.04 -16.40 -19.16
N GLU A 120 5.78 -17.68 -18.89
CA GLU A 120 4.91 -18.11 -17.79
C GLU A 120 5.51 -17.73 -16.42
N GLU A 121 6.81 -17.96 -16.20
CA GLU A 121 7.49 -17.53 -14.98
C GLU A 121 7.38 -16.01 -14.79
N LEU A 122 7.64 -15.23 -15.84
CA LEU A 122 7.54 -13.77 -15.82
C LEU A 122 6.12 -13.32 -15.44
N HIS A 123 5.09 -13.87 -16.07
CA HIS A 123 3.70 -13.53 -15.75
C HIS A 123 3.32 -13.90 -14.31
N ALA A 124 3.75 -15.07 -13.83
CA ALA A 124 3.52 -15.49 -12.45
C ALA A 124 4.18 -14.52 -11.43
N ARG A 125 5.38 -14.00 -11.72
CA ARG A 125 6.01 -12.96 -10.88
C ARG A 125 5.22 -11.66 -10.89
N TYR A 126 4.70 -11.27 -12.05
CA TYR A 126 3.88 -10.06 -12.18
C TYR A 126 2.61 -10.17 -11.33
N GLU A 127 1.89 -11.28 -11.44
CA GLU A 127 0.71 -11.53 -10.62
C GLU A 127 1.02 -11.46 -9.12
N GLY A 128 2.17 -12.00 -8.70
CA GLY A 128 2.64 -11.92 -7.32
C GLY A 128 2.80 -10.47 -6.82
N LEU A 129 3.44 -9.61 -7.63
CA LEU A 129 3.57 -8.19 -7.32
C LEU A 129 2.21 -7.49 -7.28
N VAL A 130 1.31 -7.79 -8.23
CA VAL A 130 -0.06 -7.23 -8.24
C VAL A 130 -0.82 -7.63 -6.97
N ARG A 131 -0.76 -8.91 -6.58
CA ARG A 131 -1.43 -9.39 -5.35
C ARG A 131 -0.86 -8.74 -4.08
N MET A 132 0.39 -8.33 -4.09
CA MET A 132 1.02 -7.65 -2.95
C MET A 132 0.51 -6.22 -2.75
N VAL A 133 0.29 -5.49 -3.84
CA VAL A 133 -0.11 -4.07 -3.77
C VAL A 133 -1.63 -3.88 -3.84
N ARG A 134 -2.35 -4.81 -4.49
CA ARG A 134 -3.80 -4.71 -4.60
C ARG A 134 -4.45 -5.02 -3.26
N PRO A 135 -5.42 -4.19 -2.83
CA PRO A 135 -6.14 -4.47 -1.60
C PRO A 135 -6.95 -5.77 -1.71
N VAL A 136 -7.01 -6.49 -0.59
CA VAL A 136 -7.76 -7.76 -0.50
C VAL A 136 -9.27 -7.56 -0.65
N MET A 137 -9.77 -6.41 -0.21
CA MET A 137 -11.14 -5.91 -0.36
C MET A 137 -11.11 -4.39 -0.49
N LYS A 138 -11.91 -3.82 -1.39
CA LYS A 138 -11.97 -2.36 -1.61
C LYS A 138 -12.54 -1.63 -0.39
N GLU A 139 -13.44 -2.27 0.36
CA GLU A 139 -14.06 -1.72 1.56
C GLU A 139 -13.05 -1.63 2.70
N LEU A 140 -12.19 -2.63 2.85
CA LEU A 140 -11.11 -2.61 3.83
C LEU A 140 -10.04 -1.58 3.46
N ASP A 141 -9.71 -1.45 2.17
CA ASP A 141 -8.80 -0.41 1.68
C ASP A 141 -9.35 0.98 2.00
N ALA A 142 -10.62 1.26 1.69
CA ALA A 142 -11.25 2.55 1.99
C ALA A 142 -11.17 2.90 3.48
N TYR A 143 -11.34 1.92 4.37
CA TYR A 143 -11.12 2.11 5.80
C TYR A 143 -9.64 2.41 6.12
N HIS A 144 -8.71 1.64 5.54
CA HIS A 144 -7.27 1.84 5.73
C HIS A 144 -6.80 3.22 5.26
N GLN A 145 -7.29 3.75 4.14
CA GLN A 145 -6.90 5.07 3.63
C GLN A 145 -7.18 6.19 4.65
N VAL A 146 -8.29 6.10 5.38
CA VAL A 146 -8.62 7.04 6.46
C VAL A 146 -7.76 6.77 7.69
N LEU A 147 -7.64 5.50 8.11
CA LEU A 147 -6.85 5.12 9.28
C LEU A 147 -5.36 5.48 9.13
N TYR A 148 -4.83 5.34 7.92
CA TYR A 148 -3.45 5.68 7.59
C TYR A 148 -3.19 7.18 7.78
N GLN A 149 -4.13 8.04 7.35
CA GLN A 149 -4.05 9.49 7.60
C GLN A 149 -4.08 9.81 9.10
N VAL A 150 -4.99 9.16 9.82
CA VAL A 150 -5.10 9.26 11.28
C VAL A 150 -3.76 8.93 11.93
N TYR A 151 -3.17 7.77 11.61
CA TYR A 151 -2.01 7.24 12.31
C TYR A 151 -0.70 7.95 11.94
N HIS A 152 -0.51 8.31 10.68
CA HIS A 152 0.76 8.83 10.19
C HIS A 152 0.85 10.36 10.12
N TYR A 153 -0.28 11.08 10.19
CA TYR A 153 -0.29 12.53 10.06
C TYR A 153 -1.07 13.21 11.17
N GLN A 154 -2.35 12.87 11.34
CA GLN A 154 -3.25 13.64 12.22
C GLN A 154 -2.98 13.39 13.71
N TRP A 155 -2.75 12.13 14.09
CA TRP A 155 -2.47 11.75 15.48
C TRP A 155 -1.10 12.23 15.97
N PRO A 156 0.01 12.08 15.21
CA PRO A 156 1.29 12.68 15.56
C PRO A 156 1.22 14.20 15.70
N ALA A 157 0.43 14.87 14.86
CA ALA A 157 0.20 16.31 14.93
C ALA A 157 -0.78 16.73 16.05
N LYS A 158 -1.44 15.77 16.70
CA LYS A 158 -2.49 15.99 17.71
C LYS A 158 -3.61 16.91 17.20
N ASP A 159 -3.94 16.81 15.91
CA ASP A 159 -5.01 17.59 15.28
C ASP A 159 -6.38 16.98 15.61
N LEU A 160 -6.94 17.39 16.75
CA LEU A 160 -8.21 16.85 17.25
C LEU A 160 -9.40 17.13 16.31
N ALA A 161 -9.37 18.23 15.56
CA ALA A 161 -10.43 18.54 14.60
C ALA A 161 -10.40 17.56 13.42
N ALA A 162 -9.22 17.33 12.85
CA ALA A 162 -9.03 16.33 11.80
C ALA A 162 -9.35 14.92 12.31
N LEU A 163 -8.91 14.56 13.52
CA LEU A 163 -9.21 13.25 14.11
C LEU A 163 -10.72 13.01 14.26
N ARG A 164 -11.49 14.01 14.71
CA ARG A 164 -12.96 13.91 14.80
C ARG A 164 -13.63 13.72 13.43
N ALA A 165 -13.14 14.43 12.41
CA ALA A 165 -13.62 14.26 11.04
C ALA A 165 -13.33 12.83 10.54
N SER A 166 -12.08 12.37 10.68
CA SER A 166 -11.67 11.01 10.30
C SER A 166 -12.40 9.93 11.10
N GLY A 167 -12.68 10.15 12.40
CA GLY A 167 -13.47 9.22 13.22
C GLY A 167 -14.87 8.99 12.64
N THR A 168 -15.51 10.04 12.13
CA THR A 168 -16.80 9.95 11.43
C THR A 168 -16.68 9.19 10.11
N GLU A 169 -15.61 9.40 9.36
CA GLU A 169 -15.36 8.69 8.10
C GLU A 169 -15.04 7.20 8.33
N LEU A 170 -14.25 6.87 9.35
CA LEU A 170 -13.97 5.49 9.77
C LEU A 170 -15.25 4.75 10.17
N ALA A 171 -16.16 5.41 10.90
CA ALA A 171 -17.45 4.81 11.26
C ALA A 171 -18.26 4.42 10.02
N LYS A 172 -18.39 5.33 9.04
CA LYS A 172 -19.08 5.08 7.77
C LYS A 172 -18.40 3.96 6.97
N ALA A 173 -17.07 3.98 6.88
CA ALA A 173 -16.31 2.94 6.18
C ALA A 173 -16.50 1.57 6.86
N CYS A 174 -16.62 1.53 8.19
CA CYS A 174 -16.86 0.31 8.94
C CYS A 174 -18.27 -0.26 8.70
N GLU A 175 -19.31 0.57 8.64
CA GLU A 175 -20.67 0.13 8.29
C GLU A 175 -20.71 -0.55 6.92
N VAL A 176 -19.99 0.01 5.93
CA VAL A 176 -19.83 -0.58 4.60
C VAL A 176 -19.05 -1.90 4.68
N LEU A 177 -17.94 -1.93 5.41
CA LEU A 177 -17.11 -3.13 5.55
C LEU A 177 -17.87 -4.29 6.22
N GLN A 178 -18.64 -4.02 7.27
CA GLN A 178 -19.40 -5.05 8.00
C GLN A 178 -20.50 -5.71 7.17
N THR A 179 -20.99 -5.03 6.13
CA THR A 179 -22.00 -5.53 5.20
C THR A 179 -21.41 -6.03 3.89
N ALA A 180 -20.10 -5.91 3.71
CA ALA A 180 -19.41 -6.30 2.48
C ALA A 180 -19.43 -7.82 2.27
N VAL A 181 -19.54 -8.23 1.02
CA VAL A 181 -19.46 -9.64 0.64
C VAL A 181 -18.00 -10.08 0.71
N VAL A 182 -17.73 -11.11 1.52
CA VAL A 182 -16.40 -11.74 1.59
C VAL A 182 -16.06 -12.33 0.21
N PRO A 183 -14.88 -12.01 -0.36
CA PRO A 183 -14.47 -12.57 -1.64
C PRO A 183 -14.49 -14.10 -1.62
N LYS A 184 -14.94 -14.74 -2.70
CA LYS A 184 -15.10 -16.20 -2.79
C LYS A 184 -13.85 -16.99 -2.38
N ARG A 185 -12.65 -16.48 -2.69
CA ARG A 185 -11.36 -17.08 -2.31
C ARG A 185 -11.15 -17.20 -0.79
N PHE A 186 -11.92 -16.46 0.02
CA PHE A 186 -11.88 -16.45 1.48
C PHE A 186 -13.19 -16.96 2.10
N GLU A 187 -14.04 -17.65 1.34
CA GLU A 187 -15.33 -18.15 1.84
C GLU A 187 -15.20 -19.00 3.11
N ALA A 188 -14.16 -19.85 3.18
CA ALA A 188 -13.88 -20.67 4.36
C ALA A 188 -13.54 -19.85 5.63
N LYS A 189 -13.18 -18.57 5.47
CA LYS A 189 -12.84 -17.64 6.56
C LYS A 189 -13.97 -16.65 6.87
N THR A 190 -15.14 -16.80 6.25
CA THR A 190 -16.24 -15.82 6.33
C THR A 190 -16.62 -15.47 7.77
N GLU A 191 -16.78 -16.47 8.64
CA GLU A 191 -17.21 -16.22 10.02
C GLU A 191 -16.11 -15.51 10.83
N ALA A 192 -14.85 -15.92 10.68
CA ALA A 192 -13.72 -15.25 11.32
C ALA A 192 -13.55 -13.79 10.83
N LEU A 193 -13.77 -13.54 9.53
CA LEU A 193 -13.73 -12.20 8.96
C LEU A 193 -14.86 -11.33 9.49
N LYS A 194 -16.09 -11.84 9.55
CA LYS A 194 -17.23 -11.11 10.13
C LYS A 194 -17.00 -10.77 11.61
N GLU A 195 -16.44 -11.70 12.38
CA GLU A 195 -16.08 -11.45 13.77
C GLU A 195 -15.02 -10.34 13.89
N ALA A 196 -13.98 -10.39 13.06
CA ALA A 196 -12.95 -9.37 13.03
C ALA A 196 -13.48 -7.99 12.59
N PHE A 197 -14.39 -7.94 11.59
CA PHE A 197 -15.06 -6.70 11.18
C PHE A 197 -15.95 -6.13 12.29
N ALA A 198 -16.65 -6.99 13.04
CA ALA A 198 -17.45 -6.57 14.19
C ALA A 198 -16.57 -5.97 15.30
N ALA A 199 -15.43 -6.61 15.60
CA ALA A 199 -14.46 -6.11 16.58
C ALA A 199 -13.84 -4.77 16.16
N LEU A 200 -13.50 -4.61 14.88
CA LEU A 200 -13.03 -3.33 14.33
C LEU A 200 -14.09 -2.23 14.46
N GLY A 201 -15.36 -2.54 14.17
CA GLY A 201 -16.44 -1.58 14.32
C GLY A 201 -16.69 -1.16 15.77
N ALA A 202 -16.61 -2.10 16.72
CA ALA A 202 -16.68 -1.79 18.13
C ALA A 202 -15.53 -0.85 18.57
N ALA A 203 -14.30 -1.13 18.14
CA ALA A 203 -13.15 -0.26 18.43
C ALA A 203 -13.32 1.14 17.79
N THR A 204 -13.84 1.22 16.56
CA THR A 204 -14.14 2.49 15.88
C THR A 204 -15.20 3.30 16.62
N ALA A 205 -16.22 2.65 17.17
CA ALA A 205 -17.24 3.30 17.98
C ALA A 205 -16.67 3.83 19.31
N GLU A 206 -15.79 3.06 19.97
CA GLU A 206 -15.05 3.54 21.16
C GLU A 206 -14.13 4.72 20.84
N LEU A 207 -13.43 4.69 19.71
CA LEU A 207 -12.63 5.81 19.23
C LEU A 207 -13.47 7.07 19.06
N ASN A 208 -14.64 6.98 18.41
CA ASN A 208 -15.53 8.12 18.26
C ASN A 208 -16.02 8.69 19.60
N ARG A 209 -16.31 7.83 20.59
CA ARG A 209 -16.63 8.27 21.95
C ARG A 209 -15.46 8.99 22.62
N ALA A 210 -14.24 8.46 22.48
CA ALA A 210 -13.03 9.09 23.02
C ALA A 210 -12.79 10.47 22.37
N LEU A 211 -12.95 10.57 21.05
CA LEU A 211 -12.77 11.80 20.28
C LEU A 211 -13.82 12.88 20.58
N ALA A 212 -14.97 12.53 21.16
CA ALA A 212 -15.92 13.52 21.67
C ALA A 212 -15.39 14.28 22.90
N GLY A 213 -14.43 13.70 23.62
CA GLY A 213 -13.69 14.34 24.69
C GLY A 213 -12.39 15.00 24.24
N GLU A 214 -11.55 15.33 25.22
CA GLU A 214 -10.22 15.95 25.02
C GLU A 214 -9.13 15.24 25.85
N ASP A 215 -9.46 14.12 26.50
CA ASP A 215 -8.49 13.33 27.27
C ASP A 215 -7.60 12.52 26.31
N TRP A 216 -6.40 13.05 26.03
CA TRP A 216 -5.43 12.44 25.14
C TRP A 216 -4.99 11.04 25.58
N LYS A 217 -5.02 10.69 26.87
CA LYS A 217 -4.69 9.33 27.29
C LYS A 217 -5.76 8.35 26.81
N VAL A 218 -7.03 8.74 26.91
CA VAL A 218 -8.16 7.95 26.42
C VAL A 218 -8.15 7.87 24.90
N ILE A 219 -7.91 8.99 24.20
CA ILE A 219 -7.82 9.05 22.74
C ILE A 219 -6.66 8.18 22.22
N ASP A 220 -5.46 8.29 22.79
CA ASP A 220 -4.29 7.53 22.36
C ASP A 220 -4.53 6.02 22.51
N THR A 221 -5.15 5.60 23.63
CA THR A 221 -5.50 4.19 23.85
C THR A 221 -6.52 3.69 22.82
N ALA A 222 -7.54 4.50 22.48
CA ALA A 222 -8.56 4.12 21.51
C ALA A 222 -8.01 4.06 20.07
N LEU A 223 -7.09 4.95 19.72
CA LEU A 223 -6.41 4.95 18.42
C LEU A 223 -5.55 3.68 18.24
N GLU A 224 -4.73 3.34 19.23
CA GLU A 224 -3.94 2.09 19.21
C GLU A 224 -4.83 0.85 19.13
N THR A 225 -5.92 0.84 19.90
CA THR A 225 -6.88 -0.27 19.87
C THR A 225 -7.49 -0.43 18.48
N THR A 226 -7.90 0.69 17.85
CA THR A 226 -8.48 0.69 16.51
C THR A 226 -7.47 0.18 15.47
N HIS A 227 -6.23 0.64 15.53
CA HIS A 227 -5.16 0.18 14.65
C HIS A 227 -4.86 -1.32 14.84
N THR A 228 -4.80 -1.79 16.09
CA THR A 228 -4.62 -3.22 16.39
C THR A 228 -5.75 -4.07 15.79
N ARG A 229 -7.01 -3.63 15.92
CA ARG A 229 -8.15 -4.36 15.32
C ARG A 229 -8.12 -4.36 13.80
N TYR A 230 -7.64 -3.29 13.18
CA TYR A 230 -7.43 -3.26 11.74
C TYR A 230 -6.40 -4.32 11.31
N GLN A 231 -5.26 -4.40 12.00
CA GLN A 231 -4.25 -5.42 11.72
C GLN A 231 -4.76 -6.85 11.98
N ASP A 232 -5.62 -7.04 12.98
CA ASP A 232 -6.23 -8.34 13.24
C ASP A 232 -7.13 -8.79 12.08
N VAL A 233 -7.87 -7.86 11.45
CA VAL A 233 -8.60 -8.14 10.20
C VAL A 233 -7.65 -8.57 9.08
N GLU A 234 -6.55 -7.85 8.87
CA GLU A 234 -5.56 -8.19 7.83
C GLU A 234 -4.99 -9.61 8.02
N LYS A 235 -4.63 -9.97 9.26
CA LYS A 235 -4.08 -11.30 9.58
C LYS A 235 -5.02 -12.46 9.23
N VAL A 236 -6.34 -12.26 9.26
CA VAL A 236 -7.29 -13.30 8.83
C VAL A 236 -7.15 -13.58 7.33
N PHE A 237 -6.83 -12.57 6.52
CA PHE A 237 -6.59 -12.77 5.09
C PHE A 237 -5.26 -13.49 4.82
N GLU A 238 -4.23 -13.26 5.63
CA GLU A 238 -2.88 -13.81 5.45
C GLU A 238 -2.74 -15.28 5.90
N ASN A 239 -3.51 -15.71 6.91
CA ASN A 239 -3.42 -17.05 7.53
C ASN A 239 -4.55 -17.96 7.09
#